data_AF-A0A0B2VNS9-F1
#
_entry.id   AF-A0A0B2VNS9-F1
#
_cell.length_a   1.000
_cell.length_b   1.000
_cell.length_c   1.000
_cell.angle_alpha   90.00
_cell.angle_beta   90.00
_cell.angle_gamma   90.00
#
_symmetry.space_group_name_H-M   'P 1'
#
loop_
_entity.id
_entity.type
_entity.pdbx_description
1 polymer ?
#
loop_
_entity_poly.entity_id
_entity_poly.type
_entity_poly.pdbx_seq_one_letter_code
_entity_poly.pdbx_strand_id
1 'polypeptide(L)'
;MSSALVPISGTLAGCIGCMYFVESIAKEEPGSMNLMTFSTFTFISLEGLIFTSKFFSVPNKIPLKEEPGSMNLMTFSTFTFISLEGLIFTSKFFSVPNKIPLKGYLPTVITFFLVNVINNQALNFHVPVPLHIIFRSGSLLASLIMSKLLQGRHYSPRKYLAVMMITIGIIICTLATSNQKKSDGFNAADASKHYREWLIGIGMLVTALLASAYLAICQERMYTKYGKHSREAMFVVHAASLPFFSFMGNDIYKYMKIFSASSPVQLLFISVPHMWALLGASCILQWVCIRFVYRLNAEVESLTVTLVVTLRKFLSLLISIVWFKNPFTLQHWIGAILVFSGTLAFADIWGQRTKKQNEKKTQ
;
A
#
# COMPACT_ATOMS: atom_id res chain seq x y z
N MET A 1 6.74 13.34 20.80
CA MET A 1 5.49 12.65 20.37
C MET A 1 4.56 13.56 19.56
N SER A 2 4.42 14.85 19.86
CA SER A 2 3.59 15.80 19.07
C SER A 2 3.98 15.86 17.57
N SER A 3 5.28 15.86 17.24
CA SER A 3 5.77 15.96 15.85
C SER A 3 5.40 14.75 14.96
N ALA A 4 5.22 13.56 15.54
CA ALA A 4 4.89 12.34 14.80
C ALA A 4 3.38 12.09 14.68
N LEU A 5 2.55 12.74 15.49
CA LEU A 5 1.09 12.54 15.47
C LEU A 5 0.46 13.01 14.15
N VAL A 6 0.87 14.20 13.68
CA VAL A 6 0.39 14.79 12.42
C VAL A 6 0.73 13.92 11.19
N PRO A 7 1.96 13.42 11.00
CA PRO A 7 2.24 12.53 9.88
C PRO A 7 1.53 11.18 9.99
N ILE A 8 1.33 10.64 11.20
CA ILE A 8 0.56 9.40 11.40
C ILE A 8 -0.90 9.62 11.00
N SER A 9 -1.57 10.64 11.53
CA SER A 9 -2.98 10.92 11.24
C SER A 9 -3.20 11.27 9.77
N GLY A 10 -2.32 12.09 9.18
CA GLY A 10 -2.37 12.42 7.76
C GLY A 10 -2.14 11.21 6.84
N THR A 11 -1.24 10.30 7.22
CA THR A 11 -1.04 9.02 6.50
C THR A 11 -2.29 8.15 6.59
N LEU A 12 -3.00 8.13 7.71
CA LEU A 12 -4.24 7.34 7.81
C LEU A 12 -5.36 7.98 6.99
N ALA A 13 -5.58 9.29 7.11
CA ALA A 13 -6.68 10.01 6.46
C ALA A 13 -6.52 10.11 4.92
N GLY A 14 -5.35 10.52 4.43
CA GLY A 14 -5.13 10.72 2.99
C GLY A 14 -5.27 9.44 2.18
N CYS A 15 -4.86 8.31 2.77
CA CYS A 15 -4.97 7.03 2.10
C CYS A 15 -6.40 6.44 2.20
N ILE A 16 -7.19 6.76 3.23
CA ILE A 16 -8.63 6.39 3.27
C ILE A 16 -9.38 7.08 2.13
N GLY A 17 -9.10 8.37 1.86
CA GLY A 17 -9.73 9.10 0.75
C GLY A 17 -9.33 8.56 -0.63
N CYS A 18 -8.04 8.26 -0.87
CA CYS A 18 -7.53 7.77 -2.16
C CYS A 18 -8.25 6.53 -2.66
N MET A 19 -8.68 5.70 -1.72
CA MET A 19 -9.27 4.41 -2.04
C MET A 19 -10.69 4.51 -2.59
N TYR A 20 -11.40 5.61 -2.29
CA TYR A 20 -12.69 5.94 -2.90
C TYR A 20 -12.62 5.88 -4.43
N PHE A 21 -11.79 6.75 -4.99
CA PHE A 21 -11.73 6.91 -6.44
C PHE A 21 -11.09 5.73 -7.18
N VAL A 22 -10.17 4.99 -6.56
CA VAL A 22 -9.56 3.80 -7.20
C VAL A 22 -10.58 2.69 -7.39
N GLU A 23 -11.52 2.51 -6.45
CA GLU A 23 -12.52 1.45 -6.57
C GLU A 23 -13.62 1.79 -7.57
N SER A 24 -13.99 3.07 -7.70
CA SER A 24 -14.87 3.53 -8.78
C SER A 24 -14.30 3.13 -10.17
N ILE A 25 -12.97 3.18 -10.37
CA ILE A 25 -12.31 2.79 -11.63
C ILE A 25 -12.46 1.29 -11.86
N ALA A 26 -12.24 0.51 -10.81
CA ALA A 26 -12.28 -0.95 -10.86
C ALA A 26 -13.67 -1.53 -11.12
N LYS A 27 -14.74 -0.79 -10.80
CA LYS A 27 -16.14 -1.18 -11.07
C LYS A 27 -16.53 -1.06 -12.53
N GLU A 28 -15.97 -0.08 -13.24
CA GLU A 28 -16.31 0.16 -14.64
C GLU A 28 -15.50 -0.70 -15.60
N GLU A 29 -14.24 -1.01 -15.26
CA GLU A 29 -13.39 -1.94 -16.00
C GLU A 29 -12.97 -3.11 -15.09
N PRO A 30 -13.72 -4.23 -15.08
CA PRO A 30 -13.36 -5.44 -14.33
C PRO A 30 -12.01 -6.04 -14.73
N GLY A 31 -11.50 -5.67 -15.92
CA GLY A 31 -10.14 -5.98 -16.35
C GLY A 31 -9.08 -5.27 -15.52
N SER A 32 -9.36 -4.09 -14.96
CA SER A 32 -8.38 -3.36 -14.13
C SER A 32 -8.18 -3.95 -12.72
N MET A 33 -8.85 -5.06 -12.43
CA MET A 33 -8.99 -5.67 -11.12
C MET A 33 -7.83 -6.60 -10.76
N ASN A 34 -6.62 -6.26 -11.20
CA ASN A 34 -5.39 -6.80 -10.65
C ASN A 34 -4.54 -5.69 -10.06
N LEU A 35 -4.47 -5.75 -8.74
CA LEU A 35 -4.53 -4.63 -7.82
C LEU A 35 -3.17 -3.97 -7.53
N MET A 36 -3.20 -2.69 -7.22
CA MET A 36 -2.26 -2.04 -6.30
C MET A 36 -2.50 -2.60 -4.87
N THR A 37 -2.08 -3.85 -4.61
CA THR A 37 -2.64 -4.81 -3.63
C THR A 37 -2.43 -4.54 -2.13
N PHE A 38 -3.00 -3.48 -1.57
CA PHE A 38 -3.48 -3.55 -0.18
C PHE A 38 -4.45 -2.43 0.12
N SER A 39 -4.16 -1.21 -0.32
CA SER A 39 -5.03 -0.08 0.01
C SER A 39 -6.40 -0.25 -0.65
N THR A 40 -6.46 -0.86 -1.83
CA THR A 40 -7.70 -1.06 -2.59
C THR A 40 -8.53 -2.27 -2.10
N PHE A 41 -7.95 -3.22 -1.35
CA PHE A 41 -8.62 -4.49 -0.97
C PHE A 41 -9.58 -4.38 0.23
N THR A 42 -10.12 -3.21 0.39
CA THR A 42 -10.20 -2.54 1.68
C THR A 42 -11.08 -1.31 1.51
N PHE A 43 -11.21 -0.84 0.28
CA PHE A 43 -12.35 -0.08 -0.15
C PHE A 43 -13.25 -0.84 -1.12
N ILE A 44 -12.83 -1.99 -1.71
CA ILE A 44 -13.73 -3.10 -2.15
C ILE A 44 -14.59 -3.64 -0.98
N SER A 45 -14.69 -2.92 0.13
CA SER A 45 -15.71 -2.91 1.17
C SER A 45 -16.74 -1.76 1.28
N LEU A 46 -16.57 -0.63 0.57
CA LEU A 46 -17.30 0.62 0.86
C LEU A 46 -18.10 1.31 -0.26
N GLU A 47 -17.64 1.41 -1.51
CA GLU A 47 -18.40 2.25 -2.46
C GLU A 47 -19.55 1.57 -3.19
N GLY A 48 -19.71 0.25 -3.08
CA GLY A 48 -20.90 -0.44 -3.61
C GLY A 48 -22.22 0.06 -3.02
N LEU A 49 -22.18 0.90 -1.97
CA LEU A 49 -23.35 1.26 -1.19
C LEU A 49 -23.67 2.77 -1.11
N ILE A 50 -22.81 3.71 -1.55
CA ILE A 50 -23.08 5.14 -1.24
C ILE A 50 -23.87 5.88 -2.32
N PHE A 51 -23.82 5.49 -3.59
CA PHE A 51 -24.42 6.34 -4.65
C PHE A 51 -25.38 5.71 -5.66
N THR A 52 -25.78 4.45 -5.51
CA THR A 52 -26.86 3.93 -6.37
C THR A 52 -27.85 3.08 -5.58
N SER A 53 -28.69 3.76 -4.80
CA SER A 53 -30.01 3.23 -4.50
C SER A 53 -30.81 3.12 -5.81
N LYS A 54 -30.81 1.94 -6.42
CA LYS A 54 -31.97 1.31 -7.07
C LYS A 54 -31.65 -0.17 -7.27
N PHE A 55 -31.88 -0.87 -6.16
CA PHE A 55 -31.75 -2.29 -5.95
C PHE A 55 -32.97 -2.97 -6.59
N PHE A 56 -32.79 -3.73 -7.69
CA PHE A 56 -33.34 -5.07 -7.90
C PHE A 56 -33.12 -5.54 -9.36
N SER A 57 -32.74 -6.82 -9.47
CA SER A 57 -32.82 -7.69 -10.66
C SER A 57 -31.72 -7.62 -11.72
N VAL A 58 -30.53 -8.17 -11.41
CA VAL A 58 -29.88 -9.23 -12.23
C VAL A 58 -28.91 -10.01 -11.30
N PRO A 59 -28.89 -11.36 -11.29
CA PRO A 59 -27.84 -12.11 -10.62
C PRO A 59 -26.55 -12.01 -11.45
N ASN A 60 -25.71 -11.01 -11.17
CA ASN A 60 -24.42 -10.90 -11.84
C ASN A 60 -23.41 -11.88 -11.24
N LYS A 61 -23.17 -12.98 -11.98
CA LYS A 61 -21.93 -13.74 -11.91
C LYS A 61 -20.81 -12.81 -12.42
N ILE A 62 -20.00 -12.28 -11.51
CA ILE A 62 -18.84 -11.44 -11.83
C ILE A 62 -17.72 -12.37 -12.33
N PRO A 63 -17.29 -12.32 -13.60
CA PRO A 63 -16.07 -12.96 -14.04
C PRO A 63 -14.92 -11.96 -13.80
N LEU A 64 -14.13 -12.18 -12.74
CA LEU A 64 -12.89 -11.47 -12.49
C LEU A 64 -11.85 -11.96 -13.52
N LYS A 65 -11.64 -11.23 -14.61
CA LYS A 65 -10.48 -11.47 -15.48
C LYS A 65 -9.47 -10.34 -15.28
N GLU A 66 -8.70 -10.53 -14.22
CA GLU A 66 -7.36 -10.01 -13.96
C GLU A 66 -6.60 -9.48 -15.20
N GLU A 67 -6.58 -8.17 -15.47
CA GLU A 67 -5.70 -7.56 -16.49
C GLU A 67 -4.63 -6.63 -15.86
N PRO A 68 -3.41 -7.15 -15.67
CA PRO A 68 -2.32 -6.49 -14.95
C PRO A 68 -1.87 -5.11 -15.42
N GLY A 69 -2.02 -4.81 -16.71
CA GLY A 69 -1.39 -3.64 -17.29
C GLY A 69 -2.02 -2.30 -16.90
N SER A 70 -3.26 -2.30 -16.38
CA SER A 70 -3.91 -1.08 -15.86
C SER A 70 -3.13 -0.49 -14.67
N MET A 71 -2.47 -1.35 -13.88
CA MET A 71 -1.70 -0.94 -12.71
C MET A 71 -0.43 -0.16 -13.09
N ASN A 72 0.18 -0.51 -14.22
CA ASN A 72 1.33 0.22 -14.74
C ASN A 72 0.95 1.65 -15.10
N LEU A 73 -0.22 1.86 -15.73
CA LEU A 73 -0.75 3.19 -16.04
C LEU A 73 -1.06 4.00 -14.78
N MET A 74 -1.71 3.40 -13.78
CA MET A 74 -2.05 4.10 -12.54
C MET A 74 -0.80 4.53 -11.77
N THR A 75 0.17 3.62 -11.65
CA THR A 75 1.45 3.89 -10.96
C THR A 75 2.23 4.96 -11.71
N PHE A 76 2.34 4.85 -13.05
CA PHE A 76 2.97 5.86 -13.89
C PHE A 76 2.33 7.25 -13.72
N SER A 77 0.99 7.31 -13.73
CA SER A 77 0.24 8.57 -13.57
C SER A 77 0.47 9.20 -12.20
N THR A 78 0.49 8.39 -11.14
CA THR A 78 0.80 8.84 -9.77
C THR A 78 2.22 9.41 -9.68
N PHE A 79 3.22 8.70 -10.24
CA PHE A 79 4.61 9.16 -10.24
C PHE A 79 4.76 10.45 -11.06
N THR A 80 4.06 10.54 -12.19
CA THR A 80 4.06 11.74 -13.04
C THR A 80 3.46 12.92 -12.27
N PHE A 81 2.32 12.73 -11.62
CA PHE A 81 1.68 13.77 -10.80
C PHE A 81 2.59 14.26 -9.67
N ILE A 82 3.19 13.33 -8.90
CA ILE A 82 4.13 13.67 -7.81
C ILE A 82 5.36 14.40 -8.35
N SER A 83 5.88 13.96 -9.51
CA SER A 83 7.07 14.56 -10.12
C SER A 83 6.78 15.96 -10.65
N LEU A 84 5.60 16.19 -11.25
CA LEU A 84 5.19 17.51 -11.72
C LEU A 84 4.95 18.48 -10.55
N GLU A 85 4.24 18.04 -9.50
CA GLU A 85 4.05 18.83 -8.27
C GLU A 85 5.41 19.16 -7.63
N GLY A 86 6.29 18.17 -7.51
CA GLY A 86 7.64 18.35 -7.00
C GLY A 86 8.50 19.28 -7.87
N LEU A 87 8.39 19.20 -9.19
CA LEU A 87 9.13 20.05 -10.12
C LEU A 87 8.72 21.53 -9.96
N ILE A 88 7.42 21.80 -9.86
CA ILE A 88 6.87 23.15 -9.73
C ILE A 88 7.12 23.71 -8.33
N PHE A 89 6.72 22.99 -7.28
CA PHE A 89 6.66 23.54 -5.92
C PHE A 89 7.90 23.24 -5.06
N THR A 90 8.63 22.16 -5.35
CA THR A 90 9.81 21.76 -4.55
C THR A 90 11.11 22.19 -5.23
N SER A 91 11.31 21.82 -6.49
CA SER A 91 12.54 22.13 -7.24
C SER A 91 12.50 23.51 -7.93
N LYS A 92 11.30 24.08 -8.11
CA LYS A 92 11.07 25.33 -8.86
C LYS A 92 11.74 25.30 -10.24
N PHE A 93 11.41 24.29 -11.03
CA PHE A 93 12.01 24.02 -12.34
C PHE A 93 13.55 23.95 -12.28
N PHE A 94 14.08 23.17 -11.32
CA PHE A 94 15.52 22.97 -11.09
C PHE A 94 16.29 24.22 -10.64
N SER A 95 15.59 25.32 -10.30
CA SER A 95 16.24 26.53 -9.76
C SER A 95 16.76 26.32 -8.34
N VAL A 96 16.17 25.40 -7.57
CA VAL A 96 16.61 25.07 -6.21
C VAL A 96 17.52 23.84 -6.26
N PRO A 97 18.79 23.93 -5.84
CA PRO A 97 19.69 22.78 -5.83
C PRO A 97 19.28 21.77 -4.75
N ASN A 98 19.49 20.48 -5.06
CA ASN A 98 19.22 19.40 -4.12
C ASN A 98 20.17 19.48 -2.92
N LYS A 99 19.62 19.35 -1.71
CA LYS A 99 20.41 19.28 -0.47
C LYS A 99 20.99 17.90 -0.26
N ILE A 100 20.30 16.85 -0.73
CA ILE A 100 20.81 15.49 -0.73
C ILE A 100 21.48 15.24 -2.09
N PRO A 101 22.75 14.79 -2.13
CA PRO A 101 23.41 14.48 -3.39
C PRO A 101 22.68 13.34 -4.11
N LEU A 102 22.60 13.38 -5.44
CA LEU A 102 21.89 12.35 -6.24
C LEU A 102 22.37 10.92 -5.95
N LYS A 103 23.67 10.74 -5.68
CA LYS A 103 24.23 9.44 -5.26
C LYS A 103 23.64 8.91 -3.95
N GLY A 104 23.20 9.81 -3.06
CA GLY A 104 22.51 9.47 -1.82
C GLY A 104 21.12 8.86 -2.03
N TYR A 105 20.45 9.18 -3.14
CA TYR A 105 19.15 8.63 -3.49
C TYR A 105 19.21 7.26 -4.19
N LEU A 106 20.37 6.90 -4.75
CA LEU A 106 20.49 5.73 -5.64
C LEU A 106 19.98 4.42 -5.01
N PRO A 107 20.34 4.04 -3.76
CA PRO A 107 19.82 2.83 -3.14
C PRO A 107 18.29 2.86 -2.98
N THR A 108 17.74 4.03 -2.63
CA THR A 108 16.29 4.22 -2.45
C THR A 108 15.57 4.14 -3.78
N VAL A 109 16.07 4.79 -4.84
CA VAL A 109 15.44 4.78 -6.18
C VAL A 109 15.42 3.37 -6.77
N ILE A 110 16.58 2.68 -6.76
CA ILE A 110 16.68 1.31 -7.30
C ILE A 110 15.73 0.38 -6.54
N THR A 111 15.81 0.38 -5.20
CA THR A 111 14.98 -0.51 -4.38
C THR A 111 13.50 -0.16 -4.52
N PHE A 112 13.14 1.13 -4.57
CA PHE A 112 11.75 1.56 -4.74
C PHE A 112 11.18 1.11 -6.07
N PHE A 113 11.93 1.26 -7.16
CA PHE A 113 11.51 0.77 -8.47
C PHE A 113 11.34 -0.75 -8.47
N LEU A 114 12.33 -1.51 -7.98
CA LEU A 114 12.27 -2.96 -7.89
C LEU A 114 11.06 -3.43 -7.07
N VAL A 115 10.80 -2.81 -5.92
CA VAL A 115 9.65 -3.11 -5.08
C VAL A 115 8.35 -2.88 -5.86
N ASN A 116 8.20 -1.75 -6.55
CA ASN A 116 6.97 -1.48 -7.31
C ASN A 116 6.80 -2.48 -8.46
N VAL A 117 7.84 -2.75 -9.25
CA VAL A 117 7.76 -3.69 -10.38
C VAL A 117 7.46 -5.10 -9.90
N ILE A 118 8.21 -5.63 -8.91
CA ILE A 118 8.04 -7.01 -8.45
C ILE A 118 6.65 -7.20 -7.82
N ASN A 119 6.16 -6.24 -7.02
CA ASN A 119 4.80 -6.32 -6.47
C ASN A 119 3.74 -6.29 -7.58
N ASN A 120 3.90 -5.43 -8.58
CA ASN A 120 2.93 -5.33 -9.68
C ASN A 120 2.93 -6.60 -10.54
N GLN A 121 4.11 -7.15 -10.82
CA GLN A 121 4.27 -8.35 -11.65
C GLN A 121 3.87 -9.63 -10.92
N ALA A 122 4.01 -9.72 -9.59
CA ALA A 122 3.68 -10.93 -8.83
C ALA A 122 2.21 -11.36 -8.98
N LEU A 123 1.32 -10.41 -9.31
CA LEU A 123 -0.10 -10.70 -9.60
C LEU A 123 -0.31 -11.43 -10.92
N ASN A 124 0.67 -11.42 -11.82
CA ASN A 124 0.57 -12.06 -13.13
C ASN A 124 0.83 -13.57 -13.05
N PHE A 125 1.22 -14.05 -11.86
CA PHE A 125 1.64 -15.42 -11.59
C PHE A 125 0.58 -16.21 -10.82
N HIS A 126 -0.70 -15.90 -11.03
CA HIS A 126 -1.85 -16.61 -10.44
C HIS A 126 -1.81 -16.71 -8.91
N VAL A 127 -1.19 -15.74 -8.23
CA VAL A 127 -1.19 -15.70 -6.77
C VAL A 127 -2.52 -15.13 -6.31
N PRO A 128 -3.32 -15.87 -5.52
CA PRO A 128 -4.58 -15.35 -5.00
C PRO A 128 -4.33 -14.05 -4.22
N VAL A 129 -5.17 -13.05 -4.45
CA VAL A 129 -5.02 -11.76 -3.78
C VAL A 129 -4.97 -11.85 -2.24
N PRO A 130 -5.76 -12.72 -1.56
CA PRO A 130 -5.60 -12.95 -0.13
C PRO A 130 -4.19 -13.43 0.25
N LEU A 131 -3.57 -14.29 -0.56
CA LEU A 131 -2.22 -14.76 -0.29
C LEU A 131 -1.19 -13.64 -0.46
N HIS A 132 -1.34 -12.79 -1.48
CA HIS A 132 -0.53 -11.58 -1.64
C HIS A 132 -0.61 -10.64 -0.41
N ILE A 133 -1.81 -10.49 0.18
CA ILE A 133 -2.04 -9.69 1.40
C ILE A 133 -1.31 -10.28 2.60
N ILE A 134 -1.36 -11.60 2.77
CA ILE A 134 -0.63 -12.33 3.81
C ILE A 134 0.86 -12.06 3.71
N PHE A 135 1.46 -12.26 2.53
CA PHE A 135 2.89 -12.00 2.34
C PHE A 135 3.24 -10.54 2.65
N ARG A 136 2.45 -9.58 2.16
CA ARG A 136 2.69 -8.15 2.37
C ARG A 136 2.53 -7.74 3.84
N SER A 137 1.70 -8.42 4.61
CA SER A 137 1.54 -8.22 6.06
C SER A 137 2.77 -8.64 6.86
N GLY A 138 3.56 -9.59 6.34
CA GLY A 138 4.86 -9.99 6.89
C GLY A 138 5.96 -8.92 6.80
N SER A 139 5.67 -7.75 6.21
CA SER A 139 6.66 -6.67 6.03
C SER A 139 7.16 -6.14 7.35
N LEU A 140 6.34 -6.18 8.40
CA LEU A 140 6.71 -5.79 9.75
C LEU A 140 7.75 -6.75 10.35
N LEU A 141 7.55 -8.06 10.18
CA LEU A 141 8.51 -9.08 10.58
C LEU A 141 9.81 -8.98 9.79
N ALA A 142 9.72 -8.84 8.46
CA ALA A 142 10.87 -8.65 7.59
C ALA A 142 11.66 -7.39 7.96
N SER A 143 10.97 -6.27 8.25
CA SER A 143 11.62 -5.01 8.67
C SER A 143 12.34 -5.17 10.01
N LEU A 144 11.74 -5.91 10.95
CA LEU A 144 12.36 -6.17 12.25
C LEU A 144 13.66 -6.97 12.09
N ILE A 145 13.61 -8.07 11.34
CA ILE A 145 14.76 -8.94 11.07
C ILE A 145 15.85 -8.17 10.30
N MET A 146 15.49 -7.49 9.22
CA MET A 146 16.43 -6.72 8.38
C MET A 146 17.07 -5.57 9.15
N SER A 147 16.33 -4.89 10.04
CA SER A 147 16.91 -3.83 10.87
C SER A 147 17.93 -4.40 11.87
N LYS A 148 17.66 -5.59 12.43
CA LYS A 148 18.65 -6.27 13.29
C LYS A 148 19.90 -6.66 12.51
N LEU A 149 19.74 -7.29 11.35
CA LEU A 149 20.86 -7.79 10.54
C LEU A 149 21.69 -6.67 9.90
N LEU A 150 21.03 -5.65 9.32
CA LEU A 150 21.70 -4.62 8.53
C LEU A 150 22.08 -3.37 9.33
N GLN A 151 21.31 -3.01 10.36
CA GLN A 151 21.59 -1.83 11.17
C GLN A 151 22.14 -2.18 12.57
N GLY A 152 22.22 -3.47 12.94
CA GLY A 152 22.66 -3.88 14.28
C GLY A 152 21.69 -3.50 15.40
N ARG A 153 20.42 -3.23 15.09
CA ARG A 153 19.42 -2.79 16.08
C ARG A 153 18.99 -3.96 16.97
N HIS A 154 18.95 -3.71 18.27
CA HIS A 154 18.35 -4.63 19.24
C HIS A 154 16.99 -4.12 19.68
N TYR A 155 15.97 -4.98 19.57
CA TYR A 155 14.61 -4.69 19.99
C TYR A 155 14.26 -5.46 21.25
N SER A 156 13.35 -4.92 22.07
CA SER A 156 12.86 -5.62 23.26
C SER A 156 12.05 -6.86 22.85
N PRO A 157 12.03 -7.94 23.67
CA PRO A 157 11.21 -9.13 23.41
C PRO A 157 9.72 -8.80 23.17
N ARG A 158 9.21 -7.74 23.82
CA ARG A 158 7.84 -7.23 23.61
C ARG A 158 7.59 -6.79 22.17
N LYS A 159 8.55 -6.12 21.52
CA LYS A 159 8.43 -5.75 20.10
C LYS A 159 8.35 -6.98 19.20
N TYR A 160 9.12 -8.03 19.47
CA TYR A 160 9.01 -9.30 18.71
C TYR A 160 7.64 -9.94 18.88
N LEU A 161 7.16 -10.07 20.12
CA LEU A 161 5.83 -10.63 20.40
C LEU A 161 4.72 -9.81 19.73
N ALA A 162 4.79 -8.48 19.82
CA ALA A 162 3.85 -7.57 19.18
C ALA A 162 3.80 -7.76 17.66
N VAL A 163 4.96 -7.83 16.99
CA VAL A 163 5.04 -8.04 15.54
C VAL A 163 4.49 -9.42 15.15
N MET A 164 4.75 -10.46 15.94
CA MET A 164 4.18 -11.79 15.72
C MET A 164 2.65 -11.77 15.85
N MET A 165 2.10 -11.14 16.90
CA MET A 165 0.65 -10.99 17.10
C MET A 165 -0.02 -10.26 15.93
N ILE A 166 0.56 -9.15 15.48
CA ILE A 166 0.05 -8.39 14.32
C ILE A 166 0.07 -9.26 13.06
N THR A 167 1.16 -9.98 12.82
CA THR A 167 1.31 -10.83 11.63
C THR A 167 0.27 -11.96 11.63
N ILE A 168 0.12 -12.65 12.76
CA ILE A 168 -0.87 -13.73 12.94
C ILE A 168 -2.30 -13.19 12.79
N GLY A 169 -2.60 -12.03 13.39
CA GLY A 169 -3.92 -11.42 13.30
C GLY A 169 -4.33 -11.08 11.87
N ILE A 170 -3.42 -10.51 11.07
CA ILE A 170 -3.68 -10.22 9.65
C ILE A 170 -3.88 -11.52 8.86
N ILE A 171 -3.07 -12.56 9.13
CA ILE A 171 -3.23 -13.88 8.49
C ILE A 171 -4.61 -14.47 8.75
N ILE A 172 -5.06 -14.49 10.01
CA ILE A 172 -6.37 -15.02 10.40
C ILE A 172 -7.50 -14.26 9.70
N CYS A 173 -7.49 -12.92 9.74
CA CYS A 173 -8.50 -12.11 9.04
C CYS A 173 -8.51 -12.39 7.54
N THR A 174 -7.33 -12.50 6.92
CA THR A 174 -7.21 -12.69 5.48
C THR A 174 -7.71 -14.07 5.04
N LEU A 175 -7.38 -15.12 5.79
CA LEU A 175 -7.88 -16.48 5.54
C LEU A 175 -9.39 -16.58 5.76
N ALA A 176 -9.91 -15.91 6.78
CA ALA A 176 -11.36 -15.86 7.05
C ALA A 176 -12.12 -15.22 5.89
N THR A 177 -11.58 -14.17 5.27
CA THR A 177 -12.14 -13.55 4.06
C THR A 177 -11.98 -14.45 2.83
N SER A 178 -10.85 -15.16 2.70
CA SER A 178 -10.58 -16.05 1.56
C SER A 178 -11.52 -17.26 1.55
N ASN A 179 -11.77 -17.88 2.71
CA ASN A 179 -12.60 -19.09 2.83
C ASN A 179 -14.09 -18.85 2.52
N GLN A 180 -14.54 -17.60 2.48
CA GLN A 180 -15.87 -17.24 2.00
C GLN A 180 -15.99 -17.33 0.46
N LYS A 181 -14.86 -17.45 -0.26
CA LYS A 181 -14.80 -17.68 -1.70
C LYS A 181 -14.34 -19.11 -1.95
N LYS A 182 -15.29 -20.05 -2.13
CA LYS A 182 -14.99 -21.39 -2.65
C LYS A 182 -14.51 -21.25 -4.11
N SER A 183 -13.44 -21.94 -4.49
CA SER A 183 -13.05 -22.08 -5.89
C SER A 183 -13.16 -23.54 -6.33
N ASP A 184 -13.65 -23.69 -7.56
CA ASP A 184 -13.94 -24.92 -8.28
C ASP A 184 -12.70 -25.80 -8.53
N GLY A 185 -12.96 -27.09 -8.79
CA GLY A 185 -11.95 -28.12 -9.01
C GLY A 185 -11.20 -27.97 -10.35
N PHE A 186 -9.90 -28.22 -10.32
CA PHE A 186 -9.02 -28.19 -11.50
C PHE A 186 -8.55 -29.58 -11.92
N ASN A 187 -8.35 -29.78 -13.22
CA ASN A 187 -7.79 -30.98 -13.84
C ASN A 187 -6.26 -31.08 -13.68
N ALA A 188 -5.72 -32.30 -13.71
CA ALA A 188 -4.35 -32.64 -13.29
C ALA A 188 -3.20 -32.08 -14.16
N ALA A 189 -3.42 -31.81 -15.45
CA ALA A 189 -2.37 -31.30 -16.35
C ALA A 189 -2.14 -29.78 -16.16
N ASP A 190 -3.23 -29.01 -16.05
CA ASP A 190 -3.19 -27.57 -15.77
C ASP A 190 -2.63 -27.30 -14.36
N ALA A 191 -2.85 -28.21 -13.40
CA ALA A 191 -2.35 -28.09 -12.04
C ALA A 191 -0.82 -27.95 -11.96
N SER A 192 -0.05 -28.63 -12.83
CA SER A 192 1.42 -28.61 -12.78
C SER A 192 2.01 -27.27 -13.27
N LYS A 193 1.45 -26.69 -14.34
CA LYS A 193 1.84 -25.38 -14.87
C LYS A 193 1.42 -24.26 -13.91
N HIS A 194 0.18 -24.33 -13.40
CA HIS A 194 -0.31 -23.40 -12.39
C HIS A 194 0.53 -23.45 -11.11
N TYR A 195 0.97 -24.63 -10.67
CA TYR A 195 1.84 -24.77 -9.51
C TYR A 195 3.21 -24.11 -9.71
N ARG A 196 3.82 -24.27 -10.91
CA ARG A 196 5.11 -23.62 -11.22
C ARG A 196 5.01 -22.10 -11.27
N GLU A 197 3.98 -21.56 -11.94
CA GLU A 197 3.73 -20.12 -11.98
C GLU A 197 3.44 -19.57 -10.58
N TRP A 198 2.63 -20.28 -9.79
CA TRP A 198 2.35 -19.94 -8.40
C TRP A 198 3.62 -19.86 -7.55
N LEU A 199 4.52 -20.85 -7.64
CA LEU A 199 5.81 -20.82 -6.94
C LEU A 199 6.67 -19.61 -7.31
N ILE A 200 6.70 -19.23 -8.59
CA ILE A 200 7.40 -18.02 -9.05
C ILE A 200 6.77 -16.78 -8.41
N GLY A 201 5.45 -16.69 -8.40
CA GLY A 201 4.71 -15.61 -7.73
C GLY A 201 5.03 -15.52 -6.23
N ILE A 202 5.10 -16.65 -5.52
CA ILE A 202 5.53 -16.69 -4.12
C ILE A 202 6.96 -16.18 -3.95
N GLY A 203 7.89 -16.64 -4.80
CA GLY A 203 9.27 -16.16 -4.80
C GLY A 203 9.35 -14.64 -4.97
N MET A 204 8.60 -14.10 -5.93
CA MET A 204 8.50 -12.65 -6.17
C MET A 204 7.97 -11.90 -4.95
N LEU A 205 6.94 -12.42 -4.27
CA LEU A 205 6.40 -11.80 -3.06
C LEU A 205 7.38 -11.80 -1.89
N VAL A 206 8.13 -12.88 -1.69
CA VAL A 206 9.19 -12.94 -0.68
C VAL A 206 10.30 -11.93 -1.00
N THR A 207 10.75 -11.86 -2.25
CA THR A 207 11.73 -10.87 -2.67
C THR A 207 11.22 -9.45 -2.49
N ALA A 208 9.98 -9.16 -2.92
CA ALA A 208 9.35 -7.86 -2.74
C ALA A 208 9.22 -7.48 -1.25
N LEU A 209 8.96 -8.45 -0.37
CA LEU A 209 8.87 -8.26 1.07
C LEU A 209 10.20 -7.79 1.66
N LEU A 210 11.29 -8.50 1.35
CA LEU A 210 12.63 -8.19 1.83
C LEU A 210 13.13 -6.87 1.23
N ALA A 211 12.87 -6.63 -0.06
CA ALA A 211 13.19 -5.37 -0.72
C ALA A 211 12.41 -4.19 -0.13
N SER A 212 11.15 -4.38 0.28
CA SER A 212 10.35 -3.35 0.96
C SER A 212 10.93 -2.99 2.33
N ALA A 213 11.37 -4.00 3.10
CA ALA A 213 12.06 -3.79 4.37
C ALA A 213 13.40 -3.06 4.18
N TYR A 214 14.17 -3.45 3.16
CA TYR A 214 15.42 -2.79 2.81
C TYR A 214 15.21 -1.33 2.37
N LEU A 215 14.15 -1.05 1.58
CA LEU A 215 13.79 0.30 1.16
C LEU A 215 13.56 1.23 2.36
N ALA A 216 12.82 0.77 3.37
CA ALA A 216 12.57 1.56 4.58
C ALA A 216 13.88 1.90 5.32
N ILE A 217 14.82 0.95 5.38
CA ILE A 217 16.16 1.16 5.94
C ILE A 217 16.98 2.15 5.11
N CYS A 218 16.94 2.06 3.78
CA CYS A 218 17.60 3.02 2.89
C CYS A 218 17.08 4.45 3.10
N GLN A 219 15.76 4.60 3.21
CA GLN A 219 15.12 5.89 3.48
C GLN A 219 15.53 6.45 4.86
N GLU A 220 15.55 5.63 5.91
CA GLU A 220 16.02 6.03 7.25
C GLU A 220 17.49 6.48 7.21
N ARG A 221 18.37 5.70 6.57
CA ARG A 221 19.81 6.04 6.45
C ARG A 221 20.02 7.33 5.67
N MET A 222 19.29 7.53 4.58
CA MET A 222 19.36 8.74 3.77
C MET A 222 19.01 9.98 4.59
N TYR A 223 17.90 9.95 5.33
CA TYR A 223 17.51 11.08 6.18
C TYR A 223 18.44 11.31 7.37
N THR A 224 18.99 10.24 7.94
CA THR A 224 19.96 10.33 9.05
C THR A 224 21.27 10.94 8.57
N LYS A 225 21.73 10.61 7.35
CA LYS A 225 23.02 11.05 6.81
C LYS A 225 22.97 12.46 6.21
N TYR A 226 21.92 12.78 5.46
CA TYR A 226 21.87 14.01 4.66
C TYR A 226 20.82 15.03 5.16
N GLY A 227 20.08 14.70 6.21
CA GLY A 227 19.07 15.58 6.79
C GLY A 227 17.65 15.33 6.27
N LYS A 228 16.67 15.91 6.97
CA LYS A 228 15.23 15.66 6.78
C LYS A 228 14.64 16.49 5.63
N HIS A 229 14.95 16.11 4.40
CA HIS A 229 14.43 16.76 3.18
C HIS A 229 13.34 15.93 2.52
N SER A 230 12.22 15.72 3.21
CA SER A 230 11.17 14.77 2.80
C SER A 230 10.46 15.12 1.49
N ARG A 231 10.20 16.41 1.22
CA ARG A 231 9.61 16.83 -0.08
C ARG A 231 10.59 16.67 -1.24
N GLU A 232 11.85 17.07 -1.04
CA GLU A 232 12.91 16.88 -2.04
C GLU A 232 13.09 15.40 -2.35
N ALA A 233 13.16 14.55 -1.32
CA ALA A 233 13.24 13.11 -1.47
C ALA A 233 12.04 12.51 -2.19
N MET A 234 10.82 12.96 -1.88
CA MET A 234 9.61 12.54 -2.58
C MET A 234 9.70 12.89 -4.07
N PHE A 235 10.07 14.13 -4.40
CA PHE A 235 10.25 14.56 -5.79
C PHE A 235 11.33 13.75 -6.52
N VAL A 236 12.56 13.73 -6.00
CA VAL A 236 13.71 13.12 -6.67
C VAL A 236 13.50 11.62 -6.87
N VAL A 237 12.95 10.91 -5.87
CA VAL A 237 12.75 9.46 -5.99
C VAL A 237 11.71 9.13 -7.06
N HIS A 238 10.58 9.84 -7.11
CA HIS A 238 9.55 9.56 -8.12
C HIS A 238 10.00 10.01 -9.52
N ALA A 239 10.63 11.18 -9.64
CA ALA A 239 11.13 11.70 -10.92
C ALA A 239 12.23 10.79 -11.49
N ALA A 240 13.17 10.34 -10.66
CA ALA A 240 14.23 9.42 -11.08
C ALA A 240 13.70 8.02 -11.44
N SER A 241 12.55 7.62 -10.90
CA SER A 241 11.90 6.35 -11.24
C SER A 241 11.10 6.38 -12.54
N LEU A 242 10.68 7.56 -13.04
CA LEU A 242 9.85 7.69 -14.24
C LEU A 242 10.46 7.06 -15.51
N PRO A 243 11.76 7.24 -15.84
CA PRO A 243 12.34 6.66 -17.05
C PRO A 243 12.19 5.14 -17.12
N PHE A 244 12.17 4.46 -15.98
CA PHE A 244 12.06 3.00 -15.94
C PHE A 244 10.65 2.49 -16.29
N PHE A 245 9.61 3.35 -16.29
CA PHE A 245 8.28 2.96 -16.79
C PHE A 245 8.24 2.78 -18.32
N SER A 246 9.29 3.20 -19.04
CA SER A 246 9.45 2.91 -20.47
C SER A 246 9.43 1.40 -20.76
N PHE A 247 9.94 0.56 -19.84
CA PHE A 247 9.87 -0.90 -19.95
C PHE A 247 8.42 -1.44 -19.94
N MET A 248 7.46 -0.66 -19.42
CA MET A 248 6.04 -1.00 -19.35
C MET A 248 5.19 -0.13 -20.30
N GLY A 249 5.82 0.59 -21.24
CA GLY A 249 5.16 1.58 -22.08
C GLY A 249 4.02 1.02 -22.95
N ASN A 250 4.17 -0.20 -23.45
CA ASN A 250 3.13 -0.87 -24.26
C ASN A 250 1.84 -1.10 -23.46
N ASP A 251 1.96 -1.58 -22.21
CA ASP A 251 0.83 -1.76 -21.32
C ASP A 251 0.20 -0.41 -21.00
N ILE A 252 1.01 0.57 -20.59
CA ILE A 252 0.54 1.92 -20.27
C ILE A 252 -0.28 2.49 -21.43
N TYR A 253 0.24 2.42 -22.65
CA TYR A 253 -0.46 2.90 -23.86
C TYR A 253 -1.76 2.14 -24.15
N LYS A 254 -1.78 0.81 -23.97
CA LYS A 254 -2.99 0.00 -24.10
C LYS A 254 -4.09 0.53 -23.17
N TYR A 255 -3.80 0.75 -21.89
CA TYR A 255 -4.81 1.22 -20.93
C TYR A 255 -5.15 2.69 -21.07
N MET A 256 -4.24 3.53 -21.58
CA MET A 256 -4.58 4.92 -21.92
C MET A 256 -5.70 4.96 -22.96
N LYS A 257 -5.66 4.09 -23.98
CA LYS A 257 -6.74 4.00 -24.98
C LYS A 257 -8.05 3.51 -24.36
N ILE A 258 -8.00 2.49 -23.50
CA ILE A 258 -9.18 1.97 -22.80
C ILE A 258 -9.81 3.05 -21.92
N PHE A 259 -9.02 3.75 -21.10
CA PHE A 259 -9.52 4.82 -20.22
C PHE A 259 -10.12 5.98 -21.02
N SER A 260 -9.52 6.31 -22.17
CA SER A 260 -10.01 7.38 -23.05
C SER A 260 -11.31 7.03 -23.77
N ALA A 261 -11.64 5.74 -23.90
CA ALA A 261 -12.89 5.26 -24.49
C ALA A 261 -14.05 5.17 -23.47
N SER A 262 -13.79 5.46 -22.19
CA SER A 262 -14.83 5.44 -21.14
C SER A 262 -15.88 6.54 -21.34
N SER A 263 -17.06 6.33 -20.75
CA SER A 263 -18.18 7.26 -20.89
C SER A 263 -17.80 8.65 -20.33
N PRO A 264 -18.19 9.74 -21.00
CA PRO A 264 -17.87 11.08 -20.53
C PRO A 264 -18.70 11.45 -19.29
N VAL A 265 -18.05 12.10 -18.32
CA VAL A 265 -18.70 12.77 -17.19
C VAL A 265 -18.47 14.27 -17.31
N GLN A 266 -19.50 15.05 -16.98
CA GLN A 266 -19.36 16.51 -16.85
C GLN A 266 -18.72 16.82 -15.50
N LEU A 267 -17.47 17.26 -15.51
CA LEU A 267 -16.79 17.80 -14.34
C LEU A 267 -16.78 19.32 -14.46
N LEU A 268 -17.64 19.99 -13.67
CA LEU A 268 -17.91 21.42 -13.76
C LEU A 268 -18.37 21.83 -15.18
N PHE A 269 -17.43 22.28 -16.03
CA PHE A 269 -17.68 22.78 -17.38
C PHE A 269 -16.95 21.99 -18.48
N ILE A 270 -16.22 20.94 -18.13
CA ILE A 270 -15.42 20.14 -19.07
C ILE A 270 -15.93 18.70 -19.05
N SER A 271 -16.17 18.14 -20.23
CA SER A 271 -16.48 16.73 -20.40
C SER A 271 -15.17 15.93 -20.41
N VAL A 272 -14.99 15.05 -19.43
CA VAL A 272 -13.79 14.22 -19.28
C VAL A 272 -14.24 12.76 -19.19
N PRO A 273 -13.54 11.79 -19.82
CA PRO A 273 -13.88 10.39 -19.65
C PRO A 273 -13.82 10.00 -18.17
N HIS A 274 -14.83 9.26 -17.70
CA HIS A 274 -15.02 8.92 -16.29
C HIS A 274 -13.76 8.34 -15.64
N MET A 275 -13.12 7.40 -16.33
CA MET A 275 -11.93 6.69 -15.83
C MET A 275 -10.73 7.62 -15.62
N TRP A 276 -10.59 8.66 -16.45
CA TRP A 276 -9.56 9.68 -16.27
C TRP A 276 -9.87 10.61 -15.09
N ALA A 277 -11.14 10.97 -14.88
CA ALA A 277 -11.56 11.80 -13.75
C ALA A 277 -11.25 11.09 -12.41
N LEU A 278 -11.60 9.81 -12.33
CA LEU A 278 -11.28 8.98 -11.17
C LEU A 278 -9.79 8.77 -10.97
N LEU A 279 -9.03 8.54 -12.06
CA LEU A 279 -7.57 8.39 -11.99
C LEU A 279 -6.92 9.68 -11.45
N GLY A 280 -7.40 10.85 -11.89
CA GLY A 280 -6.94 12.14 -11.37
C GLY A 280 -7.20 12.30 -9.88
N ALA A 281 -8.42 11.98 -9.42
CA ALA A 281 -8.77 12.03 -8.01
C ALA A 281 -7.94 11.05 -7.16
N SER A 282 -7.71 9.83 -7.67
CA SER A 282 -6.79 8.87 -7.06
C SER A 282 -5.37 9.43 -6.94
N CYS A 283 -4.83 10.06 -8.00
CA CYS A 283 -3.49 10.65 -7.97
C CYS A 283 -3.35 11.72 -6.88
N ILE A 284 -4.35 12.59 -6.71
CA ILE A 284 -4.35 13.65 -5.68
C ILE A 284 -4.26 13.05 -4.28
N LEU A 285 -5.10 12.07 -3.99
CA LEU A 285 -5.17 11.49 -2.65
C LEU A 285 -3.97 10.58 -2.36
N GLN A 286 -3.47 9.89 -3.39
CA GLN A 286 -2.24 9.13 -3.31
C GLN A 286 -1.04 10.06 -3.05
N TRP A 287 -1.01 11.25 -3.65
CA TRP A 287 -0.02 12.26 -3.34
C TRP A 287 -0.10 12.72 -1.88
N VAL A 288 -1.30 13.01 -1.34
CA VAL A 288 -1.49 13.34 0.09
C VAL A 288 -0.93 12.23 0.98
N CYS A 289 -1.32 10.98 0.69
CA CYS A 289 -0.89 9.78 1.38
C CYS A 289 0.64 9.62 1.38
N ILE A 290 1.28 9.68 0.20
CA ILE A 290 2.73 9.52 0.03
C ILE A 290 3.49 10.65 0.72
N ARG A 291 3.00 11.88 0.63
CA ARG A 291 3.59 13.04 1.30
C ARG A 291 3.69 12.83 2.81
N PHE A 292 2.65 12.28 3.44
CA PHE A 292 2.69 11.98 4.86
C PHE A 292 3.58 10.78 5.20
N VAL A 293 3.66 9.76 4.34
CA VAL A 293 4.61 8.65 4.50
C VAL A 293 6.05 9.16 4.44
N TYR A 294 6.39 10.02 3.48
CA TYR A 294 7.74 10.60 3.38
C TYR A 294 8.06 11.51 4.58
N ARG A 295 7.07 12.23 5.10
CA ARG A 295 7.22 12.98 6.36
C ARG A 295 7.44 12.04 7.55
N LEU A 296 6.69 10.94 7.62
CA LEU A 296 6.84 9.94 8.68
C LEU A 296 8.24 9.31 8.64
N ASN A 297 8.71 8.90 7.45
CA ASN A 297 10.06 8.36 7.23
C ASN A 297 11.18 9.29 7.72
N ALA A 298 10.96 10.61 7.66
CA ALA A 298 11.94 11.59 8.12
C ALA A 298 11.93 11.77 9.65
N GLU A 299 10.87 11.34 10.35
CA GLU A 299 10.66 11.62 11.77
C GLU A 299 10.78 10.39 12.68
N VAL A 300 10.57 9.19 12.17
CA VAL A 300 10.58 7.95 12.98
C VAL A 300 11.42 6.84 12.33
N GLU A 301 11.80 5.84 13.14
CA GLU A 301 12.56 4.67 12.69
C GLU A 301 11.78 3.83 11.65
N SER A 302 12.50 3.17 10.74
CA SER A 302 11.92 2.35 9.65
C SER A 302 10.92 1.31 10.15
N LEU A 303 11.17 0.66 11.30
CA LEU A 303 10.24 -0.30 11.89
C LEU A 303 8.90 0.34 12.28
N THR A 304 8.92 1.56 12.83
CA THR A 304 7.70 2.30 13.19
C THR A 304 6.94 2.77 11.96
N VAL A 305 7.65 3.19 10.90
CA VAL A 305 7.02 3.48 9.60
C VAL A 305 6.29 2.25 9.09
N THR A 306 6.96 1.10 9.05
CA THR A 306 6.37 -0.15 8.55
C THR A 306 5.13 -0.53 9.37
N LEU A 307 5.15 -0.33 10.69
CA LEU A 307 3.96 -0.53 11.52
C LEU A 307 2.81 0.38 11.08
N VAL A 308 3.01 1.70 11.00
CA VAL A 308 1.95 2.65 10.65
C VAL A 308 1.37 2.35 9.27
N VAL A 309 2.23 2.01 8.29
CA VAL A 309 1.78 1.61 6.95
C VAL A 309 1.00 0.29 6.99
N THR A 310 1.37 -0.65 7.85
CA THR A 310 0.66 -1.93 8.04
C THR A 310 -0.68 -1.74 8.75
N LEU A 311 -0.77 -0.81 9.69
CA LEU A 311 -2.01 -0.47 10.37
C LEU A 311 -2.98 0.27 9.47
N ARG A 312 -2.48 1.22 8.67
CA ARG A 312 -3.28 1.88 7.63
C ARG A 312 -3.99 0.85 6.76
N LYS A 313 -3.18 -0.08 6.26
CA LYS A 313 -3.58 -1.24 5.47
C LYS A 313 -4.69 -2.01 6.20
N PHE A 314 -4.40 -2.52 7.39
CA PHE A 314 -5.33 -3.32 8.17
C PHE A 314 -6.64 -2.61 8.56
N LEU A 315 -6.57 -1.36 9.02
CA LEU A 315 -7.74 -0.56 9.38
C LEU A 315 -8.67 -0.43 8.18
N SER A 316 -8.08 -0.14 7.03
CA SER A 316 -8.88 0.07 5.85
C SER A 316 -9.58 -1.29 5.48
N LEU A 317 -8.96 -2.47 5.70
CA LEU A 317 -9.61 -3.79 5.51
C LEU A 317 -10.81 -3.98 6.43
N LEU A 318 -10.70 -3.57 7.71
CA LEU A 318 -11.83 -3.64 8.65
C LEU A 318 -12.99 -2.73 8.25
N ILE A 319 -12.69 -1.48 7.88
CA ILE A 319 -13.71 -0.55 7.39
C ILE A 319 -14.41 -1.17 6.19
N SER A 320 -13.63 -1.85 5.34
CA SER A 320 -14.21 -2.64 4.26
C SER A 320 -15.23 -3.63 4.80
N ILE A 321 -14.83 -4.67 5.54
CA ILE A 321 -15.72 -5.78 5.88
C ILE A 321 -17.04 -5.28 6.51
N VAL A 322 -16.95 -4.29 7.41
CA VAL A 322 -18.09 -3.68 8.10
C VAL A 322 -19.09 -3.08 7.11
N TRP A 323 -18.61 -2.43 6.06
CA TRP A 323 -19.46 -1.62 5.21
C TRP A 323 -20.08 -2.37 4.02
N PHE A 324 -19.44 -3.40 3.44
CA PHE A 324 -20.12 -4.30 2.48
C PHE A 324 -20.92 -5.39 3.14
N LYS A 325 -21.08 -5.31 4.46
CA LYS A 325 -21.90 -6.27 5.21
C LYS A 325 -21.46 -7.70 4.95
N ASN A 326 -20.18 -7.89 4.62
CA ASN A 326 -19.61 -9.23 4.55
C ASN A 326 -19.72 -9.82 5.95
N PRO A 327 -20.15 -11.09 6.10
CA PRO A 327 -20.37 -11.66 7.41
C PRO A 327 -19.05 -11.65 8.17
N PHE A 328 -18.97 -10.77 9.17
CA PHE A 328 -17.79 -10.62 10.01
C PHE A 328 -17.76 -11.80 10.97
N THR A 329 -17.09 -12.87 10.54
CA THR A 329 -17.01 -14.12 11.29
C THR A 329 -16.22 -13.94 12.59
N LEU A 330 -16.36 -14.90 13.51
CA LEU A 330 -15.58 -14.94 14.75
C LEU A 330 -14.06 -14.88 14.48
N GLN A 331 -13.60 -15.48 13.38
CA GLN A 331 -12.19 -15.42 12.98
C GLN A 331 -11.72 -13.99 12.68
N HIS A 332 -12.56 -13.16 12.05
CA HIS A 332 -12.23 -11.75 11.82
C HIS A 332 -12.13 -10.97 13.14
N TRP A 333 -12.96 -11.29 14.14
CA TRP A 333 -12.88 -10.68 15.48
C TRP A 333 -11.60 -11.04 16.20
N ILE A 334 -11.24 -12.33 16.20
CA ILE A 334 -10.00 -12.82 16.80
C ILE A 334 -8.79 -12.16 16.13
N GLY A 335 -8.75 -12.14 14.80
CA GLY A 335 -7.67 -11.49 14.06
C GLY A 335 -7.57 -10.00 14.35
N ALA A 336 -8.71 -9.29 14.43
CA ALA A 336 -8.72 -7.86 14.73
C ALA A 336 -8.23 -7.53 16.15
N ILE A 337 -8.65 -8.32 17.14
CA ILE A 337 -8.18 -8.18 18.53
C ILE A 337 -6.67 -8.43 18.61
N LEU A 338 -6.15 -9.44 17.89
CA LEU A 338 -4.71 -9.71 17.83
C LEU A 338 -3.90 -8.56 17.22
N VAL A 339 -4.36 -7.98 16.12
CA VAL A 339 -3.69 -6.82 15.50
C VAL A 339 -3.74 -5.61 16.44
N PHE A 340 -4.89 -5.32 17.05
CA PHE A 340 -5.03 -4.18 17.93
C PHE A 340 -4.17 -4.33 19.21
N SER A 341 -4.25 -5.49 19.87
CA SER A 341 -3.44 -5.78 21.07
C SER A 341 -1.94 -5.79 20.77
N GLY A 342 -1.51 -6.39 19.64
CA GLY A 342 -0.12 -6.33 19.19
C GLY A 342 0.34 -4.90 18.91
N THR A 343 -0.51 -4.06 18.34
CA THR A 343 -0.22 -2.63 18.12
C THR A 343 -0.02 -1.88 19.42
N LEU A 344 -0.89 -2.10 20.40
CA LEU A 344 -0.76 -1.48 21.72
C LEU A 344 0.52 -1.94 22.44
N ALA A 345 0.86 -3.22 22.31
CA ALA A 345 2.10 -3.80 22.85
C ALA A 345 3.33 -3.21 22.17
N PHE A 346 3.30 -2.99 20.85
CA PHE A 346 4.39 -2.35 20.12
C PHE A 346 4.59 -0.88 20.53
N ALA A 347 3.50 -0.14 20.67
CA ALA A 347 3.53 1.29 21.00
C ALA A 347 3.95 1.58 22.45
N ASP A 348 4.24 0.56 23.26
CA ASP A 348 4.67 0.64 24.66
C ASP A 348 3.75 1.54 25.54
N ILE A 349 2.46 1.66 25.17
CA ILE A 349 1.49 2.53 25.84
C ILE A 349 1.35 2.16 27.33
N TRP A 350 1.44 0.87 27.65
CA TRP A 350 1.34 0.38 29.01
C TRP A 350 2.58 0.69 29.85
N GLY A 351 3.78 0.55 29.29
CA GLY A 351 5.04 0.84 29.99
C GLY A 351 5.21 2.34 30.31
N GLN A 352 4.76 3.22 29.41
CA GLN A 352 4.76 4.67 29.66
C GLN A 352 3.76 5.10 30.74
N ARG A 353 2.60 4.42 30.83
CA ARG A 353 1.62 4.66 31.91
C ARG A 353 2.19 4.25 33.27
N THR A 354 2.81 3.07 33.38
CA THR A 354 3.42 2.61 34.64
C THR A 354 4.56 3.52 35.09
N LYS A 355 5.38 4.03 34.14
CA LYS A 355 6.47 4.96 34.45
C LYS A 355 5.95 6.31 34.97
N LYS A 356 4.95 6.90 34.30
CA LYS A 356 4.27 8.13 34.77
C LYS A 356 3.54 7.95 36.10
N GLN A 357 3.01 6.77 36.37
CA GLN A 357 2.29 6.48 37.61
C GLN A 357 3.23 6.25 38.79
N ASN A 358 4.43 5.73 38.54
CA ASN A 358 5.49 5.64 39.54
C ASN A 358 6.12 7.00 39.82
N GLU A 359 6.39 7.82 38.80
CA GLU A 359 6.89 9.21 38.97
C GLU A 359 5.92 10.08 39.80
N LYS A 360 4.60 9.88 39.65
CA LYS A 360 3.56 10.54 40.47
C LYS A 360 3.41 10.02 41.90
N LYS A 361 4.00 8.87 42.23
CA LYS A 361 4.01 8.31 43.59
C LYS A 361 5.30 8.65 44.35
N THR A 362 6.31 9.19 43.65
CA THR A 362 7.61 9.59 44.21
C THR A 362 7.71 11.11 44.38
N GLN A 363 6.71 11.86 43.90
CA GLN A 363 6.41 13.26 44.28
C GLN A 363 5.26 13.24 45.27
#